data_AF-A0A379B6V9-F1
#
_entry.id   AF-A0A379B6V9-F1
#
_cell.length_a   1.000
_cell.length_b   1.000
_cell.length_c   1.000
_cell.angle_alpha   90.00
_cell.angle_beta   90.00
_cell.angle_gamma   90.00
#
_symmetry.space_group_name_H-M   'P 1'
#
loop_
_entity.id
_entity.type
_entity.pdbx_description
1 polymer ?
#
loop_
_entity_poly.entity_id
_entity_poly.type
_entity_poly.pdbx_seq_one_letter_code
_entity_poly.pdbx_strand_id
1 'polypeptide(L)'
;MDKLHDFYRNVTYFKQYDENSFIGRWLDYSEWNDVEYWKLENSLLEISNIYKIDKNIPADILMGVMRIIQLLIVPNWVDFKVSNSENADIYDRYERFKYMISMLFSEDNIETRGFFYDPPLEEK
;
A
#
# COMPACT_ATOMS: atom_id res chain seq x y z
N MET A 1 8.52 -2.94 -17.47
CA MET A 1 7.25 -2.86 -16.73
C MET A 1 7.05 -1.42 -16.31
N ASP A 2 5.83 -0.91 -16.40
CA ASP A 2 5.48 0.40 -15.87
C ASP A 2 5.73 0.39 -14.35
N LYS A 3 6.57 1.31 -13.85
CA LYS A 3 7.00 1.35 -12.45
C LYS A 3 5.83 1.53 -11.47
N LEU A 4 4.71 2.06 -11.96
CA LEU A 4 3.51 2.31 -11.17
C LEU A 4 2.40 1.29 -11.46
N HIS A 5 2.71 0.20 -12.18
CA HIS A 5 1.70 -0.82 -12.53
C HIS A 5 1.00 -1.37 -11.28
N ASP A 6 1.77 -1.70 -10.25
CA ASP A 6 1.21 -2.24 -9.01
C ASP A 6 0.37 -1.21 -8.24
N PHE A 7 0.58 0.10 -8.43
CA PHE A 7 -0.38 1.10 -7.97
C PHE A 7 -1.68 1.05 -8.76
N TYR A 8 -1.62 1.14 -10.10
CA TYR A 8 -2.83 1.24 -10.93
C TYR A 8 -3.74 0.02 -10.84
N ARG A 9 -3.19 -1.19 -10.66
CA ARG A 9 -3.99 -2.40 -10.49
C ARG A 9 -4.73 -2.49 -9.15
N ASN A 10 -4.42 -1.61 -8.20
CA ASN A 10 -5.12 -1.50 -6.92
C ASN A 10 -6.29 -0.49 -6.93
N VAL A 11 -6.53 0.21 -8.03
CA VAL A 11 -7.59 1.25 -8.09
C VAL A 11 -8.82 0.70 -8.80
N THR A 12 -9.89 0.43 -8.04
CA THR A 12 -11.07 -0.36 -8.49
C THR A 12 -11.83 0.18 -9.72
N TYR A 13 -11.64 1.44 -10.09
CA TYR A 13 -12.30 2.04 -11.26
C TYR A 13 -11.35 2.29 -12.44
N PHE A 14 -10.07 1.92 -12.31
CA PHE A 14 -9.13 1.95 -13.42
C PHE A 14 -9.20 0.66 -14.24
N LYS A 15 -8.88 0.77 -15.53
CA LYS A 15 -8.90 -0.37 -16.46
C LYS A 15 -7.90 -1.47 -16.07
N GLN A 16 -6.84 -1.10 -15.37
CA GLN A 16 -5.77 -1.96 -14.92
C GLN A 16 -6.12 -2.72 -13.64
N TYR A 17 -7.26 -2.41 -13.01
CA TYR A 17 -7.68 -3.06 -11.78
C TYR A 17 -7.61 -4.59 -11.89
N ASP A 18 -7.07 -5.21 -10.86
CA ASP A 18 -6.90 -6.66 -10.77
C ASP A 18 -7.46 -7.14 -9.42
N GLU A 19 -8.40 -8.09 -9.48
CA GLU A 19 -8.98 -8.75 -8.30
C GLU A 19 -7.92 -9.48 -7.43
N ASN A 20 -6.77 -9.79 -8.01
CA ASN A 20 -5.63 -10.38 -7.30
C ASN A 20 -4.63 -9.35 -6.76
N SER A 21 -4.89 -8.05 -6.93
CA SER A 21 -4.08 -6.99 -6.29
C SER A 21 -4.32 -6.97 -4.77
N PHE A 22 -3.54 -6.20 -4.02
CA PHE A 22 -3.75 -6.02 -2.59
C PHE A 22 -5.19 -5.59 -2.25
N ILE A 23 -5.68 -4.54 -2.90
CA ILE A 23 -7.06 -4.04 -2.74
C ILE A 23 -8.10 -5.05 -3.26
N GLY A 24 -7.82 -5.79 -4.33
CA GLY A 24 -8.69 -6.88 -4.76
C GLY A 24 -8.86 -7.92 -3.66
N ARG A 25 -7.74 -8.39 -3.08
CA ARG A 25 -7.77 -9.37 -1.99
C ARG A 25 -8.38 -8.84 -0.70
N TRP A 26 -8.13 -7.57 -0.41
CA TRP A 26 -8.75 -6.85 0.70
C TRP A 26 -10.27 -6.90 0.62
N LEU A 27 -10.84 -6.61 -0.55
CA LEU A 27 -12.29 -6.55 -0.75
C LEU A 27 -12.95 -7.92 -0.82
N ASP A 28 -12.37 -8.84 -1.59
CA ASP A 28 -13.04 -10.09 -1.95
C ASP A 28 -12.75 -11.24 -0.97
N TYR A 29 -11.60 -11.21 -0.30
CA TYR A 29 -11.14 -12.28 0.59
C TYR A 29 -10.94 -11.86 2.04
N SER A 30 -11.18 -10.58 2.37
CA SER A 30 -10.91 -9.98 3.67
C SER A 30 -9.50 -10.34 4.16
N GLU A 31 -8.53 -10.16 3.28
CA GLU A 31 -7.16 -10.61 3.49
C GLU A 31 -6.18 -9.46 3.31
N TRP A 32 -5.30 -9.28 4.30
CA TRP A 32 -4.05 -8.56 4.12
C TRP A 32 -2.99 -9.52 3.59
N ASN A 33 -2.81 -9.50 2.27
CA ASN A 33 -1.80 -10.31 1.62
C ASN A 33 -0.47 -9.57 1.55
N ASP A 34 0.53 -10.04 2.31
CA ASP A 34 1.83 -9.34 2.43
C ASP A 34 2.53 -9.19 1.08
N VAL A 35 2.50 -10.22 0.23
CA VAL A 35 3.17 -10.20 -1.09
C VAL A 35 2.59 -9.09 -1.98
N GLU A 36 1.27 -8.98 -2.06
CA GLU A 36 0.62 -7.94 -2.84
C GLU A 36 0.70 -6.56 -2.17
N TYR A 37 0.71 -6.49 -0.83
CA TYR A 37 0.92 -5.25 -0.10
C TYR A 37 2.29 -4.64 -0.42
N TRP A 38 3.36 -5.44 -0.41
CA TRP A 38 4.70 -4.94 -0.72
C TRP A 38 4.84 -4.40 -2.13
N LYS A 39 4.15 -4.99 -3.11
CA LYS A 39 4.08 -4.45 -4.48
C LYS A 39 3.42 -3.07 -4.53
N LEU A 40 2.31 -2.90 -3.80
CA LEU A 40 1.65 -1.61 -3.68
C LEU A 40 2.53 -0.58 -2.96
N GLU A 41 3.14 -0.94 -1.83
CA GLU A 41 4.03 -0.07 -1.06
C GLU A 41 5.21 0.41 -1.90
N ASN A 42 5.84 -0.47 -2.68
CA ASN A 42 6.91 -0.10 -3.59
C ASN A 42 6.47 0.93 -4.64
N SER A 43 5.26 0.80 -5.18
CA SER A 43 4.71 1.81 -6.10
C SER A 43 4.41 3.13 -5.40
N LEU A 44 3.94 3.11 -4.15
CA LEU A 44 3.73 4.31 -3.35
C LEU A 44 5.05 5.01 -3.02
N LEU A 45 6.11 4.27 -2.72
CA LEU A 45 7.47 4.81 -2.54
C LEU A 45 7.98 5.46 -3.83
N GLU A 46 7.76 4.84 -5.00
CA GLU A 46 8.13 5.45 -6.28
C GLU A 46 7.32 6.73 -6.55
N ILE A 47 6.02 6.74 -6.25
CA ILE A 47 5.19 7.96 -6.31
C ILE A 47 5.77 9.04 -5.41
N SER A 48 6.10 8.72 -4.15
CA SER A 48 6.73 9.66 -3.24
C SER A 48 8.02 10.21 -3.84
N ASN A 49 8.92 9.37 -4.32
CA ASN A 49 10.20 9.79 -4.90
C ASN A 49 10.04 10.69 -6.13
N ILE A 50 9.06 10.41 -7.01
CA ILE A 50 8.80 11.22 -8.21
C ILE A 50 8.28 12.62 -7.81
N TYR A 51 7.31 12.68 -6.90
CA TYR A 51 6.60 13.93 -6.56
C TYR A 51 7.09 14.62 -5.29
N LYS A 52 8.19 14.13 -4.70
CA LYS A 52 8.83 14.71 -3.52
C LYS A 52 9.25 16.16 -3.74
N ILE A 53 9.81 16.44 -4.92
CA ILE A 53 10.34 17.76 -5.30
C ILE A 53 9.32 18.50 -6.19
N ASP A 54 8.82 17.82 -7.22
CA ASP A 54 7.80 18.37 -8.11
C ASP A 54 6.40 18.02 -7.58
N LYS A 55 5.77 18.98 -6.90
CA LYS A 55 4.45 18.81 -6.26
C LYS A 55 3.28 18.79 -7.26
N ASN A 56 3.54 18.75 -8.56
CA ASN A 56 2.51 18.58 -9.58
C ASN A 56 2.08 17.12 -9.68
N ILE A 57 1.33 16.65 -8.68
CA ILE A 57 0.80 15.28 -8.64
C ILE A 57 -0.33 15.15 -9.68
N PRO A 58 -0.25 14.19 -10.62
CA PRO A 58 -1.31 13.89 -11.54
C PRO A 58 -2.62 13.54 -10.83
N ALA A 59 -3.74 14.00 -11.40
CA ALA A 59 -5.06 13.82 -10.81
C ALA A 59 -5.42 12.34 -10.63
N ASP A 60 -5.04 11.47 -11.57
CA ASP A 60 -5.26 10.03 -11.50
C ASP A 60 -4.52 9.37 -10.34
N ILE A 61 -3.27 9.77 -10.08
CA ILE A 61 -2.51 9.31 -8.91
C ILE A 61 -3.18 9.76 -7.61
N LEU A 62 -3.55 11.04 -7.50
CA LEU A 62 -4.23 11.53 -6.30
C LEU A 62 -5.56 10.82 -6.07
N MET A 63 -6.38 10.67 -7.12
CA MET A 63 -7.65 9.95 -7.04
C MET A 63 -7.45 8.47 -6.67
N GLY A 64 -6.42 7.82 -7.18
CA GLY A 64 -6.09 6.44 -6.87
C GLY A 64 -5.65 6.24 -5.42
N VAL A 65 -4.79 7.13 -4.90
CA VAL A 65 -4.38 7.13 -3.49
C VAL A 65 -5.58 7.33 -2.58
N MET A 66 -6.42 8.33 -2.86
CA MET A 66 -7.64 8.59 -2.07
C MET A 66 -8.61 7.41 -2.10
N ARG A 67 -8.70 6.70 -3.24
CA ARG A 67 -9.51 5.49 -3.35
C ARG A 67 -8.96 4.35 -2.49
N ILE A 68 -7.67 4.10 -2.53
CA ILE A 68 -7.00 3.08 -1.70
C ILE A 68 -7.25 3.36 -0.21
N ILE A 69 -7.04 4.61 0.22
CA ILE A 69 -7.31 5.04 1.60
C ILE A 69 -8.77 4.81 1.98
N GLN A 70 -9.71 5.24 1.13
CA GLN A 70 -11.15 5.06 1.37
C GLN A 70 -11.51 3.58 1.59
N LEU A 71 -10.94 2.68 0.79
CA LEU A 71 -11.23 1.25 0.86
C LEU A 71 -10.62 0.55 2.08
N LEU A 72 -9.54 1.10 2.64
CA LEU A 72 -8.91 0.59 3.86
C LEU A 72 -9.56 1.14 5.14
N ILE A 73 -10.43 2.14 5.04
CA ILE A 73 -11.25 2.64 6.16
C ILE A 73 -12.54 1.82 6.23
N VAL A 74 -12.47 0.64 6.85
CA VAL A 74 -13.64 -0.22 7.10
C VAL A 74 -13.75 -0.54 8.57
N PRO A 75 -14.98 -0.71 9.11
CA PRO A 75 -15.14 -1.33 10.42
C PRO A 75 -14.70 -2.80 10.35
N ASN A 76 -14.21 -3.34 11.47
CA ASN A 76 -13.88 -4.76 11.64
C ASN A 76 -12.71 -5.29 10.80
N TRP A 77 -11.76 -4.42 10.42
CA TRP A 77 -10.50 -4.86 9.82
C TRP A 77 -9.71 -5.86 10.70
N VAL A 78 -10.00 -5.90 12.00
CA VAL A 78 -9.45 -6.88 12.95
C VAL A 78 -9.79 -8.33 12.62
N ASP A 79 -10.88 -8.57 11.88
CA ASP A 79 -11.32 -9.91 11.47
C ASP A 79 -10.64 -10.38 10.18
N PHE A 80 -9.78 -9.54 9.58
CA PHE A 80 -9.13 -9.84 8.31
C PHE A 80 -8.01 -10.85 8.51
N LYS A 81 -7.90 -11.76 7.55
CA LYS A 81 -6.84 -12.76 7.52
C LYS A 81 -5.52 -12.05 7.22
N VAL A 82 -4.51 -12.29 8.04
CA VAL A 82 -3.14 -11.85 7.77
C VAL A 82 -2.27 -13.07 7.51
N SER A 83 -1.34 -12.93 6.56
CA SER A 83 -0.28 -13.93 6.38
C SER A 83 0.71 -13.86 7.55
N ASN A 84 1.30 -14.97 7.98
CA ASN A 84 2.36 -14.99 9.00
C ASN A 84 2.07 -14.16 10.27
N SER A 85 0.90 -14.38 10.90
CA SER A 85 0.47 -13.65 12.11
C SER A 85 1.38 -13.82 13.32
N GLU A 86 2.32 -14.76 13.30
CA GLU A 86 3.29 -14.98 14.38
C GLU A 86 4.30 -13.83 14.50
N ASN A 87 4.53 -13.07 13.42
CA ASN A 87 5.56 -12.03 13.37
C ASN A 87 5.01 -10.61 13.50
N ALA A 88 3.79 -10.38 13.00
CA ALA A 88 3.11 -9.10 13.05
C ALA A 88 1.60 -9.35 12.99
N ASP A 89 0.81 -8.55 13.67
CA ASP A 89 -0.63 -8.61 13.58
C ASP A 89 -1.18 -7.60 12.55
N ILE A 90 -2.50 -7.45 12.51
CA ILE A 90 -3.15 -6.50 11.61
C ILE A 90 -2.99 -5.05 12.08
N TYR A 91 -2.79 -4.80 13.38
CA TYR A 91 -2.51 -3.46 13.91
C TYR A 91 -1.14 -2.95 13.43
N ASP A 92 -0.12 -3.79 13.51
CA ASP A 92 1.25 -3.47 13.04
C ASP A 92 1.25 -3.09 11.54
N ARG A 93 0.47 -3.83 10.76
CA ARG A 93 0.27 -3.60 9.31
C ARG A 93 -0.37 -2.24 9.02
N TYR A 94 -1.45 -1.94 9.73
CA TYR A 94 -2.12 -0.65 9.61
C TYR A 94 -1.26 0.50 10.11
N GLU A 95 -0.44 0.31 11.14
CA GLU A 95 0.50 1.31 11.61
C GLU A 95 1.47 1.71 10.49
N ARG A 96 2.10 0.72 9.85
CA ARG A 96 2.98 0.96 8.71
C ARG A 96 2.26 1.67 7.57
N PHE A 97 1.08 1.20 7.18
CA PHE A 97 0.31 1.83 6.10
C PHE A 97 -0.06 3.29 6.42
N LYS A 98 -0.50 3.59 7.66
CA LYS A 98 -0.78 4.97 8.08
C LYS A 98 0.47 5.84 7.99
N TYR A 99 1.62 5.34 8.43
CA TYR A 99 2.89 6.04 8.31
C TYR A 99 3.22 6.32 6.83
N MET A 100 3.15 5.31 5.97
CA MET A 100 3.37 5.42 4.52
C MET A 100 2.52 6.53 3.89
N ILE A 101 1.21 6.53 4.17
CA ILE A 101 0.29 7.54 3.64
C ILE A 101 0.59 8.94 4.21
N SER A 102 0.93 9.05 5.49
CA SER A 102 1.24 10.35 6.12
C SER A 102 2.48 11.02 5.52
N MET A 103 3.42 10.23 5.00
CA MET A 103 4.68 10.72 4.44
C MET A 103 4.67 10.81 2.90
N LEU A 104 3.66 10.24 2.24
CA LEU A 104 3.63 10.01 0.78
C LEU A 104 3.94 11.25 -0.06
N PHE A 105 3.46 12.42 0.36
CA PHE A 105 3.66 13.70 -0.32
C PHE A 105 4.47 14.71 0.52
N SER A 106 5.26 14.21 1.47
CA SER A 106 6.19 15.01 2.26
C SER A 106 7.50 15.28 1.50
N GLU A 107 8.28 16.25 1.98
CA GLU A 107 9.63 16.54 1.46
C GLU A 107 10.71 15.67 2.11
N ASP A 108 10.34 14.79 3.04
CA ASP A 108 11.25 13.92 3.76
C ASP A 108 11.37 12.55 3.06
N ASN A 109 12.45 11.82 3.35
CA ASN A 109 12.51 10.42 2.93
C ASN A 109 11.59 9.58 3.83
N ILE A 110 10.93 8.59 3.22
CA ILE A 110 10.14 7.62 3.97
C ILE A 110 11.09 6.56 4.56
N GLU A 111 11.17 6.49 5.89
CA GLU A 111 11.96 5.49 6.62
C GLU A 111 11.11 4.22 6.77
N THR A 112 11.40 3.18 6.00
CA THR A 112 10.57 1.96 5.90
C THR A 112 11.12 0.80 6.72
N ARG A 113 11.99 1.06 7.70
CA ARG A 113 12.67 0.07 8.55
C ARG A 113 12.35 0.29 10.02
N GLY A 114 12.34 -0.79 10.79
CA GLY A 114 12.14 -0.73 12.24
C GLY A 114 10.68 -0.83 12.66
N PHE A 115 9.80 -1.19 11.73
CA PHE A 115 8.42 -1.58 12.05
C PHE A 115 8.41 -3.03 12.53
N PHE A 116 7.47 -3.38 13.42
CA PHE A 116 7.19 -4.77 13.74
C PHE A 116 6.76 -5.56 12.48
N TYR A 117 6.00 -4.90 11.61
CA TYR A 117 5.70 -5.38 10.26
C TYR A 117 6.71 -4.83 9.24
N ASP A 118 7.74 -5.62 8.96
CA ASP A 118 8.77 -5.32 7.96
C ASP A 118 8.82 -6.42 6.88
N PRO A 119 9.15 -6.09 5.62
CA PRO A 119 9.36 -7.09 4.58
C PRO A 119 10.54 -7.99 4.98
N PRO A 120 10.49 -9.31 4.69
CA PRO A 120 11.59 -10.22 4.98
C PRO A 120 12.88 -9.70 4.34
N LEU A 121 13.99 -9.85 5.05
CA LEU A 121 15.30 -9.54 4.49
C LEU A 121 15.49 -10.41 3.25
N GLU A 122 15.69 -9.80 2.08
CA GLU A 122 16.14 -10.55 0.91
C GLU A 122 17.47 -11.21 1.28
N GLU A 123 17.46 -12.54 1.43
CA GLU A 123 18.69 -13.32 1.47
C GLU A 123 19.40 -13.11 0.12
N LYS A 124 20.49 -12.36 0.14
CA LYS A 124 21.38 -12.14 -1.01
C LYS A 124 22.09 -13.42 -1.42
#